data_AF-A0A1B0GEQ1-F1
#
_entry.id   AF-A0A1B0GEQ1-F1
#
_cell.length_a   1.000
_cell.length_b   1.000
_cell.length_c   1.000
_cell.angle_alpha   90.00
_cell.angle_beta   90.00
_cell.angle_gamma   90.00
#
_symmetry.space_group_name_H-M   'P 1'
#
loop_
_entity.id
_entity.type
_entity.pdbx_description
1 polymer ?
#
loop_
_entity_poly.entity_id
_entity_poly.type
_entity_poly.pdbx_seq_one_letter_code
_entity_poly.pdbx_strand_id
1 'polypeptide(L)'
;MTKTLSILLMYGIVGSFLWLLFAPSADGKISAASSIITAAVAADCKELNQWNCYSARNEGYFCNSKDQTTTNLRWYYDKGQCKKFNYKGCYGNRNRFCTKEICMQRCEGQ
;
A
#
# COMPACT_ATOMS: atom_id res chain seq x y z
N MET A 1 -37.62 -43.01 -39.17
CA MET A 1 -36.23 -42.53 -38.97
C MET A 1 -36.28 -41.07 -38.54
N THR A 2 -36.11 -40.77 -37.26
CA THR A 2 -35.75 -39.44 -36.75
C THR A 2 -35.15 -39.59 -35.35
N LYS A 3 -34.07 -38.84 -35.12
CA LYS A 3 -33.19 -38.81 -33.94
C LYS A 3 -33.89 -38.17 -32.74
N THR A 4 -33.43 -38.42 -31.51
CA THR A 4 -32.71 -37.46 -30.63
C THR A 4 -32.63 -38.03 -29.21
N LEU A 5 -31.43 -38.00 -28.64
CA LEU A 5 -31.02 -38.52 -27.34
C LEU A 5 -30.74 -37.32 -26.43
N SER A 6 -31.41 -37.19 -25.29
CA SER A 6 -31.05 -36.29 -24.17
C SER A 6 -31.65 -36.89 -22.89
N ILE A 7 -30.93 -37.75 -22.18
CA ILE A 7 -29.99 -37.41 -21.09
C ILE A 7 -30.64 -36.50 -20.03
N LEU A 8 -31.77 -36.93 -19.47
CA LEU A 8 -32.34 -36.35 -18.25
C LEU A 8 -32.58 -37.40 -17.16
N LEU A 9 -31.83 -38.51 -17.19
CA LEU A 9 -31.91 -39.57 -16.19
C LEU A 9 -30.56 -39.75 -15.52
N MET A 10 -30.22 -38.91 -14.55
CA MET A 10 -29.29 -39.25 -13.45
C MET A 10 -29.56 -38.31 -12.25
N TYR A 11 -30.84 -38.05 -11.94
CA TYR A 11 -31.20 -37.66 -10.58
C TYR A 11 -31.19 -38.93 -9.74
N GLY A 12 -30.16 -39.12 -8.91
CA GLY A 12 -30.17 -40.20 -7.93
C GLY A 12 -28.83 -40.44 -7.22
N ILE A 13 -28.86 -40.24 -5.90
CA ILE A 13 -28.07 -40.95 -4.88
C ILE A 13 -26.68 -40.36 -4.59
N VAL A 14 -26.62 -39.40 -3.65
CA VAL A 14 -25.90 -39.52 -2.36
C VAL A 14 -26.27 -38.33 -1.48
N GLY A 15 -26.83 -38.57 -0.30
CA GLY A 15 -27.01 -37.54 0.71
C GLY A 15 -25.65 -37.09 1.25
N SER A 16 -25.40 -35.79 1.28
CA SER A 16 -24.31 -35.11 1.99
C SER A 16 -24.62 -33.61 1.96
N PHE A 17 -24.99 -32.98 3.07
CA PHE A 17 -24.00 -32.28 3.90
C PHE A 17 -22.81 -31.79 3.06
N LEU A 18 -22.94 -30.63 2.39
CA LEU A 18 -21.89 -29.59 2.31
C LEU A 18 -22.32 -28.41 1.40
N TRP A 19 -23.43 -27.74 1.69
CA TRP A 19 -23.74 -26.44 1.06
C TRP A 19 -23.11 -25.26 1.81
N LEU A 20 -21.93 -25.47 2.42
CA LEU A 20 -21.26 -24.48 3.27
C LEU A 20 -19.83 -24.12 2.85
N LEU A 21 -19.27 -24.63 1.73
CA LEU A 21 -17.84 -24.37 1.43
C LEU A 21 -17.50 -23.61 0.15
N PHE A 22 -18.46 -23.01 -0.56
CA PHE A 22 -18.09 -22.07 -1.64
C PHE A 22 -18.90 -20.79 -1.58
N ALA A 23 -18.77 -20.07 -0.47
CA ALA A 23 -18.85 -18.61 -0.51
C ALA A 23 -17.47 -18.10 -0.97
N PRO A 24 -17.35 -17.35 -2.08
CA PRO A 24 -16.14 -16.57 -2.32
C PRO A 24 -16.03 -15.51 -1.22
N SER A 25 -15.12 -15.74 -0.28
CA SER A 25 -14.72 -14.74 0.71
C SER A 25 -14.02 -13.61 -0.02
N ALA A 26 -14.72 -12.49 -0.18
CA ALA A 26 -14.16 -11.23 -0.64
C ALA A 26 -13.79 -10.36 0.55
N ASP A 27 -12.90 -10.82 1.44
CA ASP A 27 -12.25 -9.98 2.43
C ASP A 27 -10.92 -10.61 2.88
N GLY A 28 -9.87 -10.38 2.09
CA GLY A 28 -8.50 -10.64 2.48
C GLY A 28 -7.99 -9.64 3.53
N LYS A 29 -8.64 -9.56 4.70
CA LYS A 29 -8.18 -8.75 5.83
C LYS A 29 -7.53 -9.65 6.87
N ILE A 30 -6.20 -9.68 6.87
CA ILE A 30 -5.43 -10.19 8.00
C ILE A 30 -5.57 -9.18 9.14
N SER A 31 -6.39 -9.54 10.12
CA SER A 31 -6.46 -8.90 11.43
C SER A 31 -5.30 -9.42 12.27
N ALA A 32 -4.23 -8.64 12.38
CA ALA A 32 -3.16 -8.89 13.33
C ALA A 32 -3.62 -8.39 14.71
N ALA A 33 -4.07 -9.31 15.56
CA ALA A 33 -4.26 -9.04 16.98
C ALA A 33 -2.95 -9.33 17.72
N SER A 34 -2.22 -8.27 18.12
CA SER A 34 -1.21 -8.35 19.18
C SER A 34 -1.08 -7.01 19.91
N SER A 35 -1.14 -7.08 21.23
CA SER A 35 -1.31 -5.97 22.17
C SER A 35 -0.10 -5.05 22.24
N ILE A 36 -0.33 -3.75 22.08
CA ILE A 36 0.23 -2.57 22.80
C ILE A 36 -0.10 -1.37 21.90
N ILE A 37 -0.62 -0.31 22.51
CA ILE A 37 -1.02 0.99 21.90
C ILE A 37 -0.05 1.36 20.77
N THR A 38 -0.39 1.05 19.52
CA THR A 38 0.43 1.46 18.39
C THR A 38 -0.18 2.75 17.88
N ALA A 39 0.43 3.88 18.25
CA ALA A 39 0.15 5.18 17.65
C ALA A 39 0.03 4.99 16.14
N ALA A 40 -1.09 5.47 15.56
CA ALA A 40 -1.45 5.35 14.16
C ALA A 40 -0.22 5.35 13.25
N VAL A 41 0.19 4.15 12.81
CA VAL A 41 1.39 4.01 12.00
C VAL A 41 1.15 4.69 10.66
N ALA A 42 2.16 5.41 10.17
CA ALA A 42 2.20 5.99 8.84
C ALA A 42 2.08 4.86 7.79
N ALA A 43 0.86 4.42 7.49
CA ALA A 43 0.64 3.05 7.03
C ALA A 43 1.04 2.76 5.58
N ASP A 44 1.31 3.75 4.72
CA ASP A 44 1.70 3.49 3.32
C ASP A 44 2.93 4.27 2.85
N CYS A 45 3.81 4.63 3.78
CA CYS A 45 5.04 5.29 3.39
C CYS A 45 6.16 4.30 3.07
N LYS A 46 6.45 4.11 1.77
CA LYS A 46 7.65 3.39 1.34
C LYS A 46 8.91 4.22 1.62
N GLU A 47 9.74 3.72 2.52
CA GLU A 47 11.09 4.23 2.80
C GLU A 47 12.07 3.94 1.65
N LEU A 48 13.02 4.85 1.43
CA LEU A 48 14.07 4.69 0.42
C LEU A 48 15.29 3.99 1.05
N ASN A 49 15.92 3.09 0.31
CA ASN A 49 17.11 2.36 0.75
C ASN A 49 18.44 3.15 0.60
N GLN A 50 18.38 4.34 0.00
CA GLN A 50 19.50 5.28 -0.15
C GLN A 50 18.99 6.71 0.05
N TRP A 51 19.83 7.57 0.61
CA TRP A 51 19.51 8.98 0.89
C TRP A 51 20.61 9.92 0.39
N ASN A 52 20.22 11.18 0.17
CA ASN A 52 21.15 12.27 -0.14
C ASN A 52 20.66 13.52 0.60
N CYS A 53 21.31 13.87 1.71
CA CYS A 53 20.89 14.96 2.59
C CYS A 53 21.19 16.36 2.03
N TYR A 54 22.05 16.46 1.02
CA TYR A 54 22.47 17.72 0.39
C TYR A 54 21.55 18.17 -0.74
N SER A 55 20.73 17.25 -1.27
CA SER A 55 19.79 17.60 -2.34
C SER A 55 18.69 18.51 -1.80
N ALA A 56 18.34 19.58 -2.51
CA ALA A 56 17.21 20.43 -2.14
C ALA A 56 15.89 19.63 -2.13
N ARG A 57 14.84 20.19 -1.51
CA ARG A 57 13.48 19.65 -1.59
C ARG A 57 13.05 19.43 -3.05
N ASN A 58 12.55 18.24 -3.38
CA ASN A 58 12.00 17.94 -4.69
C ASN A 58 10.62 17.27 -4.58
N GLU A 59 9.58 18.03 -4.93
CA GLU A 59 8.18 17.59 -4.89
C GLU A 59 7.84 16.56 -5.97
N GLY A 60 8.64 16.48 -7.03
CA GLY A 60 8.41 15.60 -8.16
C GLY A 60 7.19 15.99 -9.01
N TYR A 61 6.56 15.00 -9.62
CA TYR A 61 5.34 15.12 -10.44
C TYR A 61 4.27 14.12 -9.99
N PHE A 62 3.02 14.38 -10.36
CA PHE A 62 1.94 13.44 -10.16
C PHE A 62 2.14 12.23 -11.08
N CYS A 63 2.28 11.03 -10.49
CA CYS A 63 2.49 9.80 -11.28
C CYS A 63 1.34 9.50 -12.23
N ASN A 64 0.13 9.88 -11.85
CA ASN A 64 -1.09 9.52 -12.54
C ASN A 64 -1.83 10.79 -12.96
N SER A 65 -2.20 10.86 -14.25
CA SER A 65 -2.86 12.06 -14.79
C SER A 65 -4.30 12.25 -14.30
N LYS A 66 -4.97 11.19 -13.81
CA LYS A 66 -6.39 11.22 -13.43
C LYS A 66 -6.63 11.94 -12.09
N ASP A 67 -5.61 12.02 -11.25
CA ASP A 67 -5.67 12.73 -9.97
C ASP A 67 -4.35 13.45 -9.75
N GLN A 68 -4.35 14.75 -10.06
CA GLN A 68 -3.22 15.67 -9.87
C GLN A 68 -3.38 16.50 -8.59
N THR A 69 -4.10 15.96 -7.59
CA THR A 69 -4.37 16.65 -6.33
C THR A 69 -3.85 15.88 -5.12
N THR A 70 -3.78 14.56 -5.21
CA THR A 70 -3.28 13.71 -4.12
C THR A 70 -1.76 13.79 -3.99
N THR A 71 -1.29 14.28 -2.85
CA THR A 71 0.14 14.33 -2.48
C THR A 71 0.45 13.50 -1.25
N ASN A 72 1.68 13.02 -1.17
CA ASN A 72 2.20 12.28 -0.02
C ASN A 72 2.97 13.23 0.90
N LEU A 73 2.57 13.32 2.17
CA LEU A 73 3.34 14.05 3.17
C LEU A 73 4.66 13.33 3.44
N ARG A 74 5.77 14.05 3.31
CA ARG A 74 7.13 13.53 3.50
C ARG A 74 8.01 14.54 4.23
N TRP A 75 9.18 14.10 4.65
CA TRP A 75 10.19 14.93 5.31
C TRP A 75 11.43 15.06 4.43
N TYR A 76 12.05 16.23 4.38
CA TYR A 76 13.34 16.48 3.74
C TYR A 76 14.26 17.22 4.71
N TYR A 77 15.56 16.99 4.59
CA TYR A 77 16.57 17.67 5.39
C TYR A 77 17.01 18.98 4.72
N ASP A 78 17.08 20.06 5.49
CA ASP A 78 17.56 21.37 5.04
C ASP A 78 18.19 22.11 6.22
N LYS A 79 19.50 22.44 6.07
CA LYS A 79 20.28 23.26 7.00
C LYS A 79 20.12 22.86 8.47
N GLY A 80 20.40 21.60 8.81
CA GLY A 80 20.33 21.15 10.20
C GLY A 80 18.95 20.64 10.63
N GLN A 81 17.93 20.74 9.78
CA GLN A 81 16.56 20.47 10.19
C GLN A 81 15.77 19.64 9.18
N CYS A 82 14.96 18.71 9.69
CA CYS A 82 13.96 18.00 8.90
C CYS A 82 12.64 18.76 8.85
N LYS A 83 12.19 19.08 7.63
CA LYS A 83 10.97 19.85 7.35
C LYS A 83 9.99 19.03 6.54
N LYS A 84 8.68 19.26 6.75
CA LYS A 84 7.61 18.61 5.99
C LYS A 84 7.51 19.18 4.57
N PHE A 85 7.11 18.36 3.62
CA PHE A 85 6.73 18.79 2.27
C PHE A 85 5.78 17.79 1.59
N ASN A 86 5.11 18.25 0.54
CA ASN A 86 4.19 17.44 -0.26
C ASN A 86 4.91 16.84 -1.48
N TYR A 87 5.02 15.52 -1.51
CA TYR A 87 5.58 14.77 -2.62
C TYR A 87 4.47 14.28 -3.55
N LYS A 88 4.53 14.65 -4.82
CA LYS A 88 3.49 14.36 -5.82
C LYS A 88 3.47 12.90 -6.30
N GLY A 89 4.43 12.09 -5.86
CA GLY A 89 4.40 10.64 -6.02
C GLY A 89 5.48 10.10 -6.96
N CYS A 90 5.91 10.86 -7.97
CA CYS A 90 6.92 10.44 -8.96
C CYS A 90 8.06 11.45 -9.11
N TYR A 91 9.23 10.97 -9.57
CA TYR A 91 10.38 11.80 -9.96
C TYR A 91 10.94 12.76 -8.88
N GLY A 92 10.72 12.47 -7.60
CA GLY A 92 11.41 13.16 -6.51
C GLY A 92 12.84 12.63 -6.31
N ASN A 93 13.63 13.31 -5.49
CA ASN A 93 14.99 12.86 -5.16
C ASN A 93 15.02 12.00 -3.87
N ARG A 94 16.24 11.67 -3.41
CA ARG A 94 16.47 10.83 -2.22
C ARG A 94 16.59 11.62 -0.91
N ASN A 95 16.34 12.93 -0.91
CA ASN A 95 16.15 13.70 0.32
C ASN A 95 14.66 13.66 0.72
N ARG A 96 14.16 12.45 1.01
CA ARG A 96 12.73 12.23 1.26
C ARG A 96 12.50 11.04 2.18
N PHE A 97 11.89 11.30 3.33
CA PHE A 97 11.70 10.35 4.42
C PHE A 97 10.23 10.29 4.85
N CYS A 98 9.82 9.18 5.47
CA CYS A 98 8.46 8.97 5.95
C CYS A 98 8.18 9.68 7.26
N THR A 99 9.18 9.74 8.14
CA THR A 99 9.05 10.36 9.46
C THR A 99 10.17 11.37 9.70
N LYS A 100 9.95 12.26 10.66
CA LYS A 100 10.98 13.24 11.07
C LYS A 100 12.17 12.51 11.67
N GLU A 101 11.91 11.47 12.45
CA GLU A 101 12.90 10.69 13.18
C GLU A 101 13.88 10.02 12.22
N ILE A 102 13.38 9.39 11.15
CA ILE A 102 14.24 8.76 10.13
C ILE A 102 15.06 9.81 9.38
N CYS A 103 14.47 10.96 9.07
CA CYS A 103 15.17 12.06 8.43
C CYS A 103 16.33 12.57 9.29
N MET A 104 16.08 12.82 10.58
CA MET A 104 17.12 13.27 11.52
C MET A 104 18.18 12.19 11.69
N GLN A 105 17.77 10.94 11.95
CA GLN A 105 18.70 9.80 12.10
C GLN A 105 19.66 9.63 10.92
N ARG A 106 19.20 9.90 9.69
CA ARG A 106 20.02 9.72 8.47
C ARG A 106 20.88 10.92 8.10
N CYS A 107 20.47 12.13 8.47
CA CYS A 107 21.08 13.36 7.97
C CYS A 107 21.67 14.27 9.05
N GLU A 108 21.35 14.05 10.32
CA GLU A 108 21.94 14.81 11.42
C GLU A 108 23.46 14.52 11.49
N GLY A 109 24.26 15.59 11.41
CA GLY A 109 25.72 15.51 11.42
C GLY A 109 26.38 15.13 10.09
N GLN A 110 25.61 15.03 8.99
CA GLN A 110 26.17 14.97 7.64
C GLN A 110 26.52 16.35 7.10
#